data_AF-A0A4P5VN66-F1
#
_entry.id   AF-A0A4P5VN66-F1
#
_cell.length_a   1.000
_cell.length_b   1.000
_cell.length_c   1.000
_cell.angle_alpha   90.00
_cell.angle_beta   90.00
_cell.angle_gamma   90.00
#
_symmetry.space_group_name_H-M   'P 1'
#
loop_
_entity.id
_entity.type
_entity.pdbx_description
1 polymer ?
#
loop_
_entity_poly.entity_id
_entity_poly.type
_entity_poly.pdbx_seq_one_letter_code
_entity_poly.pdbx_strand_id
1 'polypeptide(L)'
;MESLYNLGMVYSDRMQLPEARQLLSRAVELDPGHANGQVALGIAALRDNDPDGAQGPLEKAVVLAPRNPFALRALGQLLLMKDYVSAALPHLRAAATVAPDDPINLFTYAQCLLAIEGESHETEAGELFKRALRLAPVGELAEKIKIQQRRLAERVMRANAQSMPRLDAVMHLSSALEAYRELDPEGQKQLMAEAGAVGQKGLSINNPEQIHHLQHYRGGNNVSALQVVCILYVGVQLLLPG
;
A
#
# COMPACT_ATOMS: atom_id res chain seq x y z
N MET A 1 -36.75 -7.04 -23.46
CA MET A 1 -35.82 -6.67 -22.37
C MET A 1 -34.67 -7.67 -22.31
N GLU A 2 -34.93 -8.96 -22.09
CA GLU A 2 -33.90 -10.00 -21.95
C GLU A 2 -32.91 -10.12 -23.13
N SER A 3 -33.38 -9.98 -24.37
CA SER A 3 -32.52 -9.96 -25.57
C SER A 3 -31.57 -8.76 -25.62
N LEU A 4 -32.02 -7.57 -25.18
CA LEU A 4 -31.21 -6.36 -25.13
C LEU A 4 -30.16 -6.45 -24.03
N TYR A 5 -30.54 -7.00 -22.87
CA TYR A 5 -29.62 -7.28 -21.78
C TYR A 5 -28.51 -8.25 -22.21
N ASN A 6 -28.87 -9.39 -22.79
CA ASN A 6 -27.91 -10.39 -23.23
C ASN A 6 -26.97 -9.85 -24.31
N LEU A 7 -27.51 -9.10 -25.28
CA LEU A 7 -26.69 -8.47 -26.32
C LEU A 7 -25.76 -7.40 -25.72
N GLY A 8 -26.27 -6.55 -24.83
CA GLY A 8 -25.47 -5.55 -24.13
C GLY A 8 -24.32 -6.15 -23.32
N MET A 9 -24.53 -7.29 -22.67
CA MET A 9 -23.48 -8.06 -21.99
C MET A 9 -22.40 -8.52 -22.97
N VAL A 10 -22.78 -9.07 -24.14
CA VAL A 10 -21.82 -9.49 -25.17
C VAL A 10 -20.98 -8.32 -25.68
N TYR A 11 -21.58 -7.16 -25.91
CA TYR A 11 -20.84 -5.94 -26.28
C TYR A 11 -19.89 -5.50 -25.16
N SER A 12 -20.32 -5.57 -23.89
CA SER A 12 -19.47 -5.24 -22.74
C SER A 12 -18.25 -6.14 -22.69
N ASP A 13 -18.43 -7.46 -22.83
CA ASP A 13 -17.34 -8.44 -22.81
C ASP A 13 -16.32 -8.20 -23.93
N ARG A 14 -16.78 -7.70 -25.08
CA ARG A 14 -15.94 -7.29 -26.22
C ARG A 14 -15.31 -5.91 -26.09
N MET A 15 -15.46 -5.23 -24.94
CA MET A 15 -15.00 -3.86 -24.72
C MET A 15 -15.61 -2.83 -25.69
N GLN A 16 -16.76 -3.14 -26.29
CA GLN A 16 -17.56 -2.23 -27.11
C GLN A 16 -18.53 -1.49 -26.19
N LEU A 17 -17.95 -0.64 -25.34
CA LEU A 17 -18.63 -0.06 -24.17
C LEU A 17 -19.75 0.92 -24.54
N PRO A 18 -19.62 1.79 -25.57
CA PRO A 18 -20.72 2.67 -25.98
C PRO A 18 -21.97 1.90 -26.40
N GLU A 19 -21.82 0.84 -27.22
CA GLU A 19 -22.92 0.01 -27.68
C GLU A 19 -23.52 -0.80 -26.52
N ALA A 20 -22.67 -1.34 -25.64
CA ALA A 20 -23.10 -2.05 -24.44
C ALA A 20 -24.00 -1.15 -23.58
N ARG A 21 -23.54 0.07 -23.29
CA ARG A 21 -24.31 1.05 -22.52
C ARG A 21 -25.63 1.39 -23.19
N GLN A 22 -25.65 1.64 -24.49
CA GLN A 22 -26.89 1.96 -25.20
C GLN A 22 -27.93 0.83 -25.07
N LEU A 23 -27.51 -0.41 -25.29
CA LEU A 23 -28.39 -1.58 -25.21
C LEU A 23 -28.85 -1.85 -23.77
N LEU A 24 -27.95 -1.74 -22.80
CA LEU A 24 -28.24 -1.94 -21.38
C LEU A 24 -29.15 -0.84 -20.84
N SER A 25 -28.96 0.42 -21.24
CA SER A 25 -29.87 1.53 -20.93
C SER A 25 -31.28 1.25 -21.43
N ARG A 26 -31.45 0.85 -22.70
CA ARG A 26 -32.77 0.44 -23.22
C ARG A 26 -33.35 -0.76 -22.48
N ALA A 27 -32.52 -1.70 -22.04
CA ALA A 27 -33.00 -2.86 -21.28
C ALA A 27 -33.58 -2.43 -19.93
N VAL A 28 -32.90 -1.54 -19.19
CA VAL A 28 -33.37 -1.04 -17.89
C VAL A 28 -34.48 0.02 -18.00
N GLU A 29 -34.62 0.70 -19.14
CA GLU A 29 -35.79 1.54 -19.42
C GLU A 29 -37.06 0.70 -19.60
N LEU A 30 -36.95 -0.46 -20.25
CA LEU A 30 -38.08 -1.38 -20.46
C LEU A 30 -38.47 -2.13 -19.17
N ASP A 31 -37.50 -2.43 -18.31
CA ASP A 31 -37.74 -2.99 -16.99
C ASP A 31 -36.81 -2.35 -15.94
N PRO A 32 -37.25 -1.25 -15.30
CA PRO A 32 -36.46 -0.61 -14.25
C PRO A 32 -36.18 -1.49 -13.04
N GLY A 33 -36.99 -2.54 -12.81
CA GLY A 33 -36.87 -3.49 -11.70
C GLY A 33 -35.87 -4.63 -11.96
N HIS A 34 -35.31 -4.72 -13.17
CA HIS A 34 -34.36 -5.77 -13.53
C HIS A 34 -32.97 -5.52 -12.88
N ALA A 35 -32.78 -6.04 -11.67
CA ALA A 35 -31.57 -5.82 -10.87
C ALA A 35 -30.26 -6.15 -11.63
N ASN A 36 -30.20 -7.29 -12.33
CA ASN A 36 -29.01 -7.68 -13.09
C ASN A 36 -28.71 -6.76 -14.27
N GLY A 37 -29.73 -6.12 -14.85
CA GLY A 37 -29.56 -5.13 -15.91
C GLY A 37 -29.02 -3.82 -15.36
N GLN A 38 -29.50 -3.41 -14.19
CA GLN A 38 -28.94 -2.26 -13.47
C GLN A 38 -27.46 -2.48 -13.11
N VAL A 39 -27.10 -3.69 -12.64
CA VAL A 39 -25.71 -4.09 -12.41
C VAL A 39 -24.89 -4.02 -13.70
N ALA A 40 -25.38 -4.63 -14.78
CA ALA A 40 -24.65 -4.69 -16.04
C ALA A 40 -24.41 -3.30 -16.64
N LEU A 41 -25.41 -2.41 -16.61
CA LEU A 41 -25.25 -1.01 -17.04
C LEU A 41 -24.19 -0.29 -16.22
N GLY A 42 -24.23 -0.45 -14.89
CA GLY A 42 -23.23 0.13 -13.99
C GLY A 42 -21.81 -0.39 -14.26
N ILE A 43 -21.65 -1.70 -14.44
CA ILE A 43 -20.36 -2.31 -14.78
C ILE A 43 -19.84 -1.81 -16.13
N ALA A 44 -20.70 -1.71 -17.15
CA ALA A 44 -20.32 -1.17 -18.45
C ALA A 44 -19.82 0.28 -18.33
N ALA A 45 -20.48 1.12 -17.53
CA ALA A 45 -20.04 2.48 -17.26
C ALA A 45 -18.71 2.54 -16.48
N LEU A 46 -18.50 1.68 -15.47
CA LEU A 46 -17.22 1.58 -14.76
C LEU A 46 -16.07 1.16 -15.69
N ARG A 47 -16.31 0.20 -16.59
CA ARG A 47 -15.31 -0.23 -17.59
C ARG A 47 -14.98 0.88 -18.59
N ASP A 48 -15.93 1.79 -18.82
CA ASP A 48 -15.81 2.97 -19.69
C ASP A 48 -15.17 4.16 -18.97
N ASN A 49 -14.71 3.96 -17.73
CA ASN A 49 -14.16 5.00 -16.87
C ASN A 49 -15.14 6.17 -16.63
N ASP A 50 -16.45 5.86 -16.60
CA ASP A 50 -17.55 6.79 -16.30
C ASP A 50 -18.18 6.45 -14.93
N PRO A 51 -17.55 6.85 -13.82
CA PRO A 51 -18.07 6.57 -12.48
C PRO A 51 -19.39 7.31 -12.18
N ASP A 52 -19.65 8.46 -12.83
CA ASP A 52 -20.88 9.21 -12.61
C ASP A 52 -22.08 8.52 -13.28
N GLY A 53 -21.91 8.01 -14.50
CA GLY A 53 -22.90 7.19 -15.19
C GLY A 53 -23.19 5.85 -14.49
N ALA A 54 -22.23 5.33 -13.72
CA ALA A 54 -22.39 4.08 -12.99
C ALA A 54 -23.20 4.21 -11.69
N GLN A 55 -23.24 5.39 -11.06
CA GLN A 55 -23.79 5.56 -9.72
C GLN A 55 -25.28 5.22 -9.62
N GLY A 56 -26.13 5.86 -10.42
CA GLY A 56 -27.57 5.63 -10.38
C GLY A 56 -27.99 4.17 -10.61
N PRO A 57 -27.49 3.49 -11.65
CA PRO A 57 -27.76 2.07 -11.88
C PRO A 57 -27.29 1.18 -10.73
N LEU A 58 -26.09 1.40 -10.18
CA LEU A 58 -25.55 0.54 -9.11
C LEU A 58 -26.27 0.74 -7.77
N GLU A 59 -26.64 1.97 -7.43
CA GLU A 59 -27.48 2.24 -6.26
C GLU A 59 -28.84 1.55 -6.37
N LYS A 60 -29.50 1.66 -7.53
CA LYS A 60 -30.75 0.94 -7.81
C LYS A 60 -30.58 -0.57 -7.72
N ALA A 61 -29.49 -1.12 -8.25
CA ALA A 61 -29.22 -2.55 -8.21
C ALA A 61 -29.13 -3.08 -6.78
N VAL A 62 -28.47 -2.36 -5.87
CA VAL A 62 -28.36 -2.74 -4.45
C VAL A 62 -29.70 -2.60 -3.73
N VAL A 63 -30.53 -1.61 -4.07
CA VAL A 63 -31.90 -1.51 -3.52
C VAL A 63 -32.77 -2.68 -3.98
N LEU A 64 -32.74 -3.02 -5.27
CA LEU A 64 -33.55 -4.10 -5.85
C LEU A 64 -33.10 -5.49 -5.38
N ALA A 65 -31.79 -5.69 -5.19
CA ALA A 65 -31.22 -6.96 -4.77
C ALA A 65 -30.10 -6.75 -3.73
N PRO A 66 -30.43 -6.51 -2.45
CA PRO A 66 -29.46 -6.16 -1.41
C PRO A 66 -28.40 -7.22 -1.10
N ARG A 67 -28.65 -8.47 -1.51
CA ARG A 67 -27.72 -9.60 -1.34
C ARG A 67 -27.11 -10.06 -2.66
N ASN A 68 -27.24 -9.29 -3.75
CA ASN A 68 -26.59 -9.64 -5.01
C ASN A 68 -25.08 -9.30 -4.92
N PRO A 69 -24.17 -10.30 -4.97
CA PRO A 69 -22.74 -10.06 -4.79
C PRO A 69 -22.17 -9.19 -5.92
N PHE A 70 -22.71 -9.24 -7.14
CA PHE A 70 -22.27 -8.41 -8.26
C PHE A 70 -22.66 -6.95 -8.06
N ALA A 71 -23.87 -6.68 -7.55
CA ALA A 71 -24.33 -5.32 -7.24
C ALA A 71 -23.48 -4.70 -6.11
N LEU A 72 -23.32 -5.45 -5.02
CA LEU A 72 -22.51 -5.04 -3.87
C LEU A 72 -21.05 -4.78 -4.27
N ARG A 73 -20.44 -5.69 -5.05
CA ARG A 73 -19.07 -5.49 -5.54
C ARG A 73 -18.96 -4.28 -6.44
N ALA A 74 -19.84 -4.14 -7.43
CA ALA A 74 -19.76 -3.05 -8.40
C ALA A 74 -19.97 -1.69 -7.72
N LEU A 75 -20.91 -1.57 -6.78
CA LEU A 75 -21.07 -0.34 -5.99
C LEU A 75 -19.83 -0.06 -5.12
N GLY A 76 -19.28 -1.08 -4.46
CA GLY A 76 -18.03 -0.94 -3.71
C GLY A 76 -16.86 -0.47 -4.59
N GLN A 77 -16.73 -1.02 -5.80
CA GLN A 77 -15.72 -0.62 -6.77
C GLN A 77 -15.91 0.84 -7.24
N LEU A 78 -17.15 1.25 -7.52
CA LEU A 78 -17.46 2.65 -7.81
C LEU A 78 -17.02 3.57 -6.67
N LEU A 79 -17.34 3.22 -5.43
CA LEU A 79 -16.98 4.01 -4.26
C LEU A 79 -15.46 4.11 -4.08
N LEU A 80 -14.71 3.04 -4.33
CA LEU A 80 -13.24 3.10 -4.36
C LEU A 80 -12.71 4.03 -5.48
N MET A 81 -13.31 4.01 -6.66
CA MET A 81 -12.92 4.91 -7.75
C MET A 81 -13.19 6.39 -7.42
N LYS A 82 -14.18 6.65 -6.56
CA LYS A 82 -14.50 7.98 -6.02
C LYS A 82 -13.75 8.32 -4.73
N ASP A 83 -12.78 7.49 -4.32
CA ASP A 83 -12.00 7.64 -3.08
C ASP A 83 -12.83 7.59 -1.78
N TYR A 84 -14.05 7.03 -1.84
CA TYR A 84 -14.95 6.85 -0.70
C TYR A 84 -14.72 5.49 -0.03
N VAL A 85 -13.49 5.25 0.44
CA VAL A 85 -13.04 3.95 0.98
C VAL A 85 -13.91 3.46 2.14
N SER A 86 -14.24 4.33 3.09
CA SER A 86 -15.07 3.98 4.26
C SER A 86 -16.48 3.52 3.88
N ALA A 87 -17.05 4.09 2.82
CA ALA A 87 -18.36 3.69 2.30
C ALA A 87 -18.28 2.40 1.47
N ALA A 88 -17.16 2.17 0.77
CA ALA A 88 -16.96 0.96 -0.05
C ALA A 88 -16.83 -0.31 0.81
N LEU A 89 -16.14 -0.21 1.94
CA LEU A 89 -15.79 -1.34 2.82
C LEU A 89 -16.98 -2.25 3.18
N PRO A 90 -18.12 -1.76 3.71
CA PRO A 90 -19.25 -2.62 4.06
C PRO A 90 -19.84 -3.36 2.85
N HIS A 91 -19.91 -2.73 1.68
CA HIS A 91 -20.43 -3.37 0.46
C HIS A 91 -19.50 -4.48 -0.04
N LEU A 92 -18.19 -4.24 -0.05
CA LEU A 92 -17.20 -5.22 -0.50
C LEU A 92 -17.08 -6.40 0.48
N ARG A 93 -17.14 -6.12 1.79
CA ARG A 93 -17.23 -7.17 2.82
C ARG A 93 -18.49 -8.02 2.64
N ALA A 94 -19.63 -7.39 2.37
CA ALA A 94 -20.89 -8.11 2.15
C ALA A 94 -20.83 -8.97 0.88
N ALA A 95 -20.26 -8.47 -0.22
CA ALA A 95 -20.05 -9.24 -1.45
C ALA A 95 -19.17 -10.47 -1.19
N ALA A 96 -18.04 -10.32 -0.49
CA ALA A 96 -17.16 -11.42 -0.10
C ALA A 96 -17.78 -12.37 0.93
N THR A 97 -18.79 -11.94 1.68
CA THR A 97 -19.53 -12.81 2.62
C THR A 97 -20.60 -13.63 1.89
N VAL A 98 -21.31 -13.03 0.92
CA VAL A 98 -22.34 -13.70 0.14
C VAL A 98 -21.73 -14.72 -0.84
N ALA A 99 -20.61 -14.37 -1.46
CA ALA A 99 -19.90 -15.21 -2.41
C ALA A 99 -18.41 -15.34 -2.01
N PRO A 100 -18.11 -16.17 -0.99
CA PRO A 100 -16.78 -16.28 -0.39
C PRO A 100 -15.73 -16.97 -1.26
N ASP A 101 -16.15 -17.64 -2.33
CA ASP A 101 -15.29 -18.36 -3.27
C ASP A 101 -15.22 -17.67 -4.65
N ASP A 102 -15.66 -16.41 -4.74
CA ASP A 102 -15.47 -15.59 -5.93
C ASP A 102 -14.12 -14.83 -5.83
N PRO A 103 -13.14 -15.15 -6.69
CA PRO A 103 -11.81 -14.54 -6.61
C PRO A 103 -11.82 -13.03 -6.90
N ILE A 104 -12.79 -12.53 -7.67
CA ILE A 104 -12.92 -11.09 -7.95
C ILE A 104 -13.45 -10.38 -6.70
N ASN A 105 -14.45 -10.93 -6.00
CA ASN A 105 -14.95 -10.34 -4.75
C ASN A 105 -13.86 -10.28 -3.67
N LEU A 106 -13.10 -11.38 -3.51
CA LEU A 106 -11.98 -11.42 -2.57
C LEU A 106 -10.89 -10.40 -2.95
N PHE A 107 -10.53 -10.31 -4.23
CA PHE A 107 -9.54 -9.36 -4.73
C PHE A 107 -9.97 -7.91 -4.49
N THR A 108 -11.19 -7.52 -4.86
CA THR A 108 -11.67 -6.15 -4.70
C THR A 108 -11.82 -5.78 -3.21
N TYR A 109 -12.25 -6.71 -2.36
CA TYR A 109 -12.28 -6.48 -0.91
C TYR A 109 -10.88 -6.28 -0.32
N ALA A 110 -9.90 -7.10 -0.73
CA ALA A 110 -8.51 -6.94 -0.32
C ALA A 110 -7.92 -5.59 -0.78
N GLN A 111 -8.26 -5.12 -1.98
CA GLN A 111 -7.85 -3.79 -2.45
C GLN A 111 -8.43 -2.67 -1.59
N CYS A 112 -9.70 -2.78 -1.19
CA CYS A 112 -10.31 -1.82 -0.26
C CYS A 112 -9.60 -1.78 1.09
N LEU A 113 -9.27 -2.95 1.64
CA LEU A 113 -8.51 -3.04 2.90
C LEU A 113 -7.13 -2.39 2.78
N LEU A 114 -6.43 -2.56 1.65
CA LEU A 114 -5.13 -1.92 1.44
C LEU A 114 -5.19 -0.38 1.30
N ALA A 115 -6.36 0.18 0.97
CA ALA A 115 -6.60 1.61 0.95
C ALA A 115 -6.83 2.20 2.35
N ILE A 116 -6.96 1.36 3.37
CA ILE A 116 -7.08 1.75 4.78
C ILE A 116 -5.74 1.42 5.46
N GLU A 117 -5.15 2.39 6.16
CA GLU A 117 -3.94 2.14 6.93
C GLU A 117 -4.21 1.23 8.13
N GLY A 118 -3.26 0.35 8.45
CA GLY A 118 -3.30 -0.49 9.65
C GLY A 118 -2.92 -1.95 9.39
N GLU A 119 -2.01 -2.47 10.22
CA GLU A 119 -1.44 -3.83 10.10
C GLU A 119 -2.49 -4.94 10.05
N SER A 120 -3.61 -4.78 10.75
CA SER A 120 -4.72 -5.74 10.71
C SER A 120 -5.35 -5.83 9.31
N HIS A 121 -5.55 -4.69 8.63
CA HIS A 121 -6.12 -4.65 7.28
C HIS A 121 -5.13 -5.21 6.26
N GLU A 122 -3.83 -4.95 6.43
CA GLU A 122 -2.76 -5.51 5.60
C GLU A 122 -2.72 -7.04 5.69
N THR A 123 -2.80 -7.57 6.90
CA THR A 123 -2.79 -9.00 7.16
C THR A 123 -4.01 -9.67 6.54
N GLU A 124 -5.21 -9.10 6.76
CA GLU A 124 -6.45 -9.60 6.16
C GLU A 124 -6.41 -9.55 4.62
N ALA A 125 -5.96 -8.44 4.04
CA ALA A 125 -5.81 -8.30 2.59
C ALA A 125 -4.85 -9.36 2.02
N GLY A 126 -3.73 -9.61 2.70
CA GLY A 126 -2.77 -10.65 2.32
C GLY A 126 -3.40 -12.04 2.25
N GLU A 127 -4.22 -12.43 3.23
CA GLU A 127 -4.92 -13.71 3.25
C GLU A 127 -5.99 -13.80 2.16
N LEU A 128 -6.73 -12.72 1.92
CA LEU A 128 -7.70 -12.64 0.84
C LEU A 128 -7.04 -12.78 -0.54
N PHE A 129 -5.89 -12.14 -0.77
CA PHE A 129 -5.12 -12.32 -2.00
C PHE A 129 -4.65 -13.77 -2.18
N LYS A 130 -4.15 -14.41 -1.12
CA LYS A 130 -3.77 -15.84 -1.17
C LYS A 130 -4.95 -16.72 -1.54
N ARG A 131 -6.14 -16.48 -0.97
CA ARG A 131 -7.37 -17.20 -1.30
C ARG A 131 -7.79 -16.97 -2.75
N ALA A 132 -7.85 -15.70 -3.18
CA ALA A 132 -8.21 -15.34 -4.56
C ALA A 132 -7.26 -16.00 -5.59
N LEU A 133 -5.96 -16.03 -5.31
CA LEU A 133 -4.97 -16.67 -6.18
C LEU A 133 -5.11 -18.20 -6.22
N ARG A 134 -5.54 -18.85 -5.13
CA ARG A 134 -5.84 -20.30 -5.15
C ARG A 134 -7.04 -20.62 -6.03
N LEU A 135 -8.06 -19.76 -6.02
CA LEU A 135 -9.28 -19.93 -6.83
C LEU A 135 -9.05 -19.58 -8.30
N ALA A 136 -8.19 -18.59 -8.58
CA ALA A 136 -7.80 -18.18 -9.93
C ALA A 136 -6.26 -18.09 -10.05
N PRO A 137 -5.56 -19.21 -10.28
CA PRO A 137 -4.10 -19.26 -10.26
C PRO A 137 -3.42 -18.70 -11.54
N VAL A 138 -4.19 -18.52 -12.61
CA VAL A 138 -3.71 -18.09 -13.93
C VAL A 138 -4.60 -16.99 -14.51
N GLY A 139 -4.08 -16.24 -15.48
CA GLY A 139 -4.80 -15.16 -16.16
C GLY A 139 -4.55 -13.77 -15.54
N GLU A 140 -5.25 -12.77 -16.08
CA GLU A 140 -5.03 -11.36 -15.75
C GLU A 140 -5.23 -11.06 -14.25
N LEU A 141 -6.23 -11.66 -13.63
CA LEU A 141 -6.50 -11.50 -12.20
C LEU A 141 -5.36 -12.02 -11.34
N ALA A 142 -4.79 -13.19 -11.69
CA ALA A 142 -3.66 -13.78 -10.97
C ALA A 142 -2.43 -12.86 -11.01
N GLU A 143 -2.13 -12.27 -12.16
CA GLU A 143 -1.03 -11.32 -12.31
C GLU A 143 -1.26 -10.04 -11.49
N LYS A 144 -2.50 -9.49 -11.51
CA LYS A 144 -2.87 -8.36 -10.65
C LYS A 144 -2.68 -8.68 -9.17
N ILE A 145 -3.10 -9.86 -8.72
CA ILE A 145 -2.93 -10.30 -7.33
C ILE A 145 -1.45 -10.39 -6.96
N LYS A 146 -0.61 -11.01 -7.79
CA LYS A 146 0.85 -11.13 -7.54
C LYS A 146 1.52 -9.76 -7.42
N ILE A 147 1.14 -8.80 -8.26
CA ILE A 147 1.63 -7.42 -8.17
C ILE A 147 1.26 -6.80 -6.81
N GLN A 148 0.01 -6.94 -6.36
CA GLN A 148 -0.42 -6.41 -5.07
C GLN A 148 0.30 -7.08 -3.89
N GLN A 149 0.48 -8.41 -3.93
CA GLN A 149 1.23 -9.14 -2.90
C GLN A 149 2.68 -8.69 -2.82
N ARG A 150 3.35 -8.47 -3.95
CA ARG A 150 4.72 -7.93 -3.97
C ARG A 150 4.78 -6.55 -3.31
N ARG A 151 3.88 -5.64 -3.69
CA ARG A 151 3.81 -4.29 -3.11
C ARG A 151 3.56 -4.32 -1.61
N LEU A 152 2.67 -5.20 -1.16
CA LEU A 152 2.37 -5.39 0.26
C LEU A 152 3.61 -5.90 1.01
N ALA A 153 4.31 -6.91 0.47
CA ALA A 153 5.55 -7.42 1.07
C ALA A 153 6.63 -6.34 1.16
N GLU A 154 6.82 -5.54 0.11
CA GLU A 154 7.75 -4.40 0.12
C GLU A 154 7.37 -3.36 1.17
N ARG A 155 6.07 -3.04 1.32
CA ARG A 155 5.57 -2.09 2.32
C ARG A 155 5.85 -2.57 3.73
N VAL A 156 5.52 -3.82 4.03
CA VAL A 156 5.78 -4.45 5.34
C VAL A 156 7.28 -4.52 5.63
N MET A 157 8.10 -4.91 4.65
CA MET A 157 9.56 -4.93 4.81
C MET A 157 10.12 -3.53 5.09
N ARG A 158 9.64 -2.49 4.40
CA ARG A 158 10.06 -1.10 4.65
C ARG A 158 9.63 -0.61 6.03
N ALA A 159 8.39 -0.90 6.43
CA ALA A 159 7.89 -0.55 7.76
C ALA A 159 8.73 -1.22 8.85
N ASN A 160 9.05 -2.51 8.70
CA ASN A 160 9.93 -3.25 9.61
C ASN A 160 11.38 -2.75 9.60
N ALA A 161 11.93 -2.39 8.43
CA ALA A 161 13.26 -1.82 8.31
C ALA A 161 13.38 -0.43 8.96
N GLN A 162 12.30 0.35 8.96
CA GLN A 162 12.23 1.65 9.64
C GLN A 162 12.04 1.51 11.16
N SER A 163 11.47 0.40 11.63
CA SER A 163 11.18 0.16 13.05
C SER A 163 12.21 -0.72 13.76
N MET A 164 13.11 -1.39 13.05
CA MET A 164 14.33 -1.94 13.66
C MET A 164 15.28 -0.79 14.04
N PRO A 165 15.87 -0.79 15.25
CA PRO A 165 16.97 0.12 15.54
C PRO A 165 18.05 -0.08 14.47
N ARG A 166 18.53 1.03 13.91
CA ARG A 166 19.67 1.06 12.99
C ARG A 166 20.84 0.31 13.64
N LEU A 167 20.98 -0.98 13.34
CA LEU A 167 21.94 -1.87 13.99
C LEU A 167 23.37 -1.37 13.71
N ASP A 168 23.57 -0.76 12.55
CA ASP A 168 24.74 0.04 12.19
C ASP A 168 25.02 1.18 13.19
N ALA A 169 24.00 1.97 13.55
CA ALA A 169 24.15 3.02 14.55
C ALA A 169 24.48 2.48 15.95
N VAL A 170 23.87 1.37 16.38
CA VAL A 170 24.20 0.71 17.66
C VAL A 170 25.66 0.25 17.69
N MET A 171 26.13 -0.37 16.61
CA MET A 171 27.53 -0.80 16.48
C MET A 171 28.49 0.39 16.48
N HIS A 172 28.15 1.48 15.80
CA HIS A 172 28.97 2.70 15.79
C HIS A 172 29.01 3.39 17.17
N LEU A 173 27.91 3.40 17.92
CA LEU A 173 27.88 3.90 19.28
C LEU A 173 28.78 3.07 20.21
N SER A 174 28.74 1.73 20.09
CA SER A 174 29.62 0.85 20.87
C SER A 174 31.10 1.09 20.53
N SER A 175 31.44 1.16 19.24
CA SER A 175 32.81 1.41 18.79
C SER A 175 33.31 2.80 19.19
N ALA A 176 32.45 3.82 19.15
CA ALA A 176 32.78 5.16 19.64
C ALA A 176 33.05 5.16 21.16
N LEU A 177 32.23 4.47 21.95
CA LEU A 177 32.42 4.35 23.40
C LEU A 177 33.75 3.66 23.75
N GLU A 178 34.10 2.59 23.03
CA GLU A 178 35.40 1.92 23.16
C GLU A 178 36.55 2.88 22.82
N ALA A 179 36.47 3.58 21.68
CA ALA A 179 37.49 4.53 21.26
C ALA A 179 37.71 5.66 22.28
N TYR A 180 36.66 6.22 22.88
CA TYR A 180 36.80 7.24 23.93
C TYR A 180 37.46 6.69 25.20
N ARG A 181 37.18 5.44 25.58
CA ARG A 181 37.75 4.80 26.78
C ARG A 181 39.25 4.52 26.66
N GLU A 182 39.77 4.37 25.44
CA GLU A 182 41.20 4.17 25.19
C GLU A 182 42.02 5.47 25.18
N LEU A 183 41.35 6.62 25.12
CA LEU A 183 41.99 7.93 25.09
C LEU A 183 42.13 8.51 26.50
N ASP A 184 43.21 9.26 26.71
CA ASP A 184 43.38 10.09 27.89
C ASP A 184 42.46 11.33 27.84
N PRO A 185 42.26 12.08 28.94
CA PRO A 185 41.31 13.20 28.97
C PRO A 185 41.55 14.27 27.90
N GLU A 186 42.81 14.48 27.51
CA GLU A 186 43.16 15.43 26.46
C GLU A 186 42.81 14.86 25.07
N GLY A 187 43.14 13.60 24.80
CA GLY A 187 42.75 12.91 23.57
C GLY A 187 41.23 12.81 23.39
N GLN A 188 40.47 12.63 24.47
CA GLN A 188 39.00 12.65 24.42
C GLN A 188 38.46 14.02 23.96
N LYS A 189 39.00 15.13 24.47
CA LYS A 189 38.63 16.49 24.03
C LYS A 189 39.02 16.75 22.59
N GLN A 190 40.20 16.28 22.17
CA GLN A 190 40.69 16.41 20.80
C GLN A 190 39.79 15.65 19.82
N LEU A 191 39.44 14.40 20.11
CA LEU A 191 38.50 13.62 19.29
C LEU A 191 37.14 14.31 19.18
N MET A 192 36.62 14.83 20.31
CA MET A 192 35.36 15.58 20.32
C MET A 192 35.42 16.85 19.46
N ALA A 193 36.52 17.60 19.53
CA ALA A 193 36.73 18.81 18.74
C ALA A 193 36.85 18.50 17.23
N GLU A 194 37.57 17.44 16.86
CA GLU A 194 37.71 17.01 15.47
C GLU A 194 36.37 16.61 14.87
N ALA A 195 35.62 15.74 15.57
CA ALA A 195 34.30 15.33 15.13
C ALA A 195 33.35 16.53 15.01
N GLY A 196 33.45 17.50 15.92
CA GLY A 196 32.69 18.75 15.88
C GLY A 196 33.03 19.63 14.67
N ALA A 197 34.33 19.76 14.35
CA ALA A 197 34.79 20.50 13.18
C ALA A 197 34.31 19.88 11.86
N VAL A 198 34.25 18.55 11.79
CA VAL A 198 33.65 17.84 10.64
C VAL A 198 32.15 18.13 10.57
N GLY A 199 31.44 18.09 11.70
CA GLY A 199 30.00 18.35 11.79
C GLY A 199 29.55 19.73 11.30
N GLN A 200 30.40 20.76 11.45
CA GLN A 200 30.09 22.14 11.03
C GLN A 200 29.89 22.29 9.51
N LYS A 201 30.42 21.37 8.70
CA LYS A 201 30.29 21.40 7.23
C LYS A 201 29.02 20.70 6.73
N GLY A 202 28.19 20.19 7.65
CA GLY A 202 27.04 19.35 7.33
C GLY A 202 27.43 17.89 7.11
N LEU A 203 26.61 16.98 7.64
CA LEU A 203 26.82 15.53 7.61
C LEU A 203 25.68 14.84 6.85
N SER A 204 25.98 14.11 5.79
CA SER A 204 25.00 13.29 5.07
C SER A 204 24.98 11.87 5.65
N ILE A 205 24.30 11.67 6.78
CA ILE A 205 24.30 10.39 7.54
C ILE A 205 23.79 9.16 6.77
N ASN A 206 23.12 9.36 5.62
CA ASN A 206 22.62 8.30 4.75
C ASN A 206 23.51 8.07 3.51
N ASN A 207 24.62 8.79 3.37
CA ASN A 207 25.55 8.62 2.25
C ASN A 207 26.84 7.92 2.73
N PRO A 208 27.02 6.61 2.48
CA PRO A 208 28.20 5.87 2.92
C PRO A 208 29.49 6.24 2.17
N GLU A 209 29.38 6.93 1.02
CA GLU A 209 30.54 7.38 0.23
C GLU A 209 31.17 8.67 0.79
N GLN A 210 30.46 9.38 1.67
CA GLN A 210 31.00 10.54 2.37
C GLN A 210 31.86 10.08 3.55
N ILE A 211 33.18 10.02 3.32
CA ILE A 211 34.18 9.59 4.30
C ILE A 211 34.91 10.81 4.88
N HIS A 212 35.15 10.76 6.18
CA HIS A 212 35.88 11.74 6.96
C HIS A 212 37.08 11.08 7.65
N HIS A 213 38.08 11.90 7.98
CA HIS A 213 39.27 11.46 8.69
C HIS A 213 39.35 12.15 10.04
N LEU A 214 39.48 11.37 11.10
CA LEU A 214 39.67 11.83 12.48
C LEU A 214 41.04 11.31 12.95
N GLN A 215 41.92 12.21 13.38
CA GLN A 215 43.30 11.82 13.72
C GLN A 215 43.35 11.05 15.03
N HIS A 216 42.45 11.37 15.97
CA HIS A 216 42.42 10.78 17.30
C HIS A 216 41.45 9.59 17.42
N TYR A 217 40.81 9.16 16.33
CA TYR A 217 39.89 8.03 16.34
C TYR A 217 40.62 6.71 16.06
N ARG A 218 40.61 5.79 17.03
CA ARG A 218 41.33 4.50 16.92
C ARG A 218 40.53 3.36 16.27
N GLY A 219 39.26 3.59 15.94
CA GLY A 219 38.39 2.60 15.28
C GLY A 219 38.54 2.53 13.75
N GLY A 220 39.58 3.15 13.17
CA GLY A 220 39.87 3.18 11.73
C GLY A 220 39.90 4.60 11.15
N ASN A 221 40.85 4.88 10.24
CA ASN A 221 41.13 6.24 9.75
C ASN A 221 40.05 6.84 8.83
N ASN A 222 39.10 6.01 8.38
CA ASN A 222 38.01 6.40 7.50
C ASN A 222 36.69 6.21 8.24
N VAL A 223 36.02 7.31 8.58
CA VAL A 223 34.74 7.30 9.29
C VAL A 223 33.64 7.95 8.44
N SER A 224 32.49 7.28 8.37
CA SER A 224 31.29 7.80 7.72
C SER A 224 30.65 8.94 8.51
N ALA A 225 29.77 9.71 7.86
CA ALA A 225 28.98 10.75 8.51
C ALA A 225 28.14 10.21 9.69
N LEU A 226 27.59 8.99 9.60
CA LEU A 226 26.87 8.36 10.71
C LEU A 226 27.80 8.06 11.90
N GLN A 227 29.03 7.59 11.64
CA GLN A 227 30.02 7.37 12.70
C GLN A 227 30.40 8.67 13.40
N VAL A 228 30.57 9.77 12.67
CA VAL A 228 30.87 11.10 13.25
C VAL A 228 29.77 11.55 14.22
N VAL A 229 28.49 11.37 13.85
CA VAL A 229 27.36 11.67 14.75
C VAL A 229 27.38 10.79 16.00
N CYS A 230 27.67 9.49 15.86
CA CYS A 230 27.76 8.58 17.01
C CYS A 230 28.92 8.96 17.94
N ILE A 231 30.07 9.34 17.39
CA ILE A 231 31.26 9.81 18.14
C ILE A 231 30.90 11.09 18.92
N LEU A 232 30.27 12.06 18.27
CA LEU A 232 29.82 13.30 18.93
C LEU A 232 28.86 13.02 20.08
N TYR A 233 27.86 12.17 19.85
CA TYR A 233 26.88 11.83 20.88
C TYR A 233 27.54 11.22 22.12
N VAL A 234 28.40 10.22 21.91
CA VAL A 234 29.15 9.57 23.02
C VAL A 234 30.07 10.57 23.72
N GLY A 235 30.77 11.43 22.96
CA GLY A 235 31.64 12.46 23.52
C GLY A 235 30.90 13.45 24.41
N VAL A 236 29.71 13.90 24.01
CA VAL A 236 28.85 14.76 24.85
C VAL A 236 28.48 14.04 26.15
N GLN A 237 28.03 12.79 26.08
CA GLN A 237 27.61 12.02 27.27
C GLN A 237 28.75 11.82 28.27
N LEU A 238 29.99 11.64 27.80
CA LEU A 238 31.14 11.39 28.66
C LEU A 238 31.79 12.67 29.21
N LEU A 239 31.87 13.73 28.40
CA LEU A 239 32.64 14.95 28.73
C LEU A 239 31.78 16.07 29.32
N LEU A 240 30.47 16.03 29.07
CA LEU A 240 29.50 17.00 29.58
C LEU A 240 28.32 16.25 30.23
N PRO A 241 28.57 15.44 31.28
CA PRO A 241 27.48 14.79 31.99
C PRO A 241 26.57 15.87 32.59
N GLY A 242 25.27 15.77 32.29
CA GLY A 242 24.24 16.68 32.80
C GLY A 242 24.04 16.60 34.30
#